data_AF-A0A091G8S9-F1
#
_entry.id   AF-A0A091G8S9-F1
#
_cell.length_a   1.000
_cell.length_b   1.000
_cell.length_c   1.000
_cell.angle_alpha   90.00
_cell.angle_beta   90.00
_cell.angle_gamma   90.00
#
_symmetry.space_group_name_H-M   'P 1'
#
loop_
_entity.id
_entity.type
_entity.pdbx_description
1 polymer ?
#
loop_
_entity_poly.entity_id
_entity_poly.type
_entity_poly.pdbx_seq_one_letter_code
_entity_poly.pdbx_strand_id
1 'polypeptide(L)'
;AIMERNGNALANSARRLEVVRNCISYVFENKMLEAKKLFPAVLRAMKGRAARNCLTQELNLHVQQNRAVLDHQQFDFIIRMMNCCLQDCTAVDEHGIAAALLPLVTAFCRKLSPGITQFAYSCVQDHV
;
A
#
# COMPACT_ATOMS: atom_id res chain seq x y z
N ALA A 1 2.83 -28.18 20.71
CA ALA A 1 3.90 -27.18 20.96
C ALA A 1 4.47 -26.54 19.68
N ILE A 2 5.32 -27.20 18.86
CA ILE A 2 5.93 -26.57 17.66
C ILE A 2 4.92 -26.34 16.52
N MET A 3 4.05 -27.33 16.25
CA MET A 3 3.03 -27.21 15.19
C MET A 3 1.96 -26.15 15.49
N GLU A 4 1.56 -25.98 16.76
CA GLU A 4 0.60 -24.94 17.18
C GLU A 4 1.20 -23.53 17.08
N ARG A 5 2.49 -23.36 17.39
CA ARG A 5 3.20 -22.08 17.18
C ARG A 5 3.25 -21.70 15.70
N ASN A 6 3.47 -22.67 14.81
CA ASN A 6 3.43 -22.43 13.36
C ASN A 6 2.00 -22.10 12.87
N GLY A 7 0.98 -22.80 13.37
CA GLY A 7 -0.42 -22.48 13.07
C GLY A 7 -0.80 -21.05 13.47
N ASN A 8 -0.38 -20.62 14.66
CA ASN A 8 -0.63 -19.26 15.15
C ASN A 8 0.14 -18.19 14.35
N ALA A 9 1.39 -18.46 13.96
CA ALA A 9 2.17 -17.54 13.12
C ALA A 9 1.58 -17.38 11.71
N LEU A 10 1.09 -18.48 11.12
CA LEU A 10 0.41 -18.47 9.81
C LEU A 10 -0.93 -17.73 9.89
N ALA A 11 -1.76 -18.01 10.90
CA ALA A 11 -3.03 -17.31 11.12
C ALA A 11 -2.83 -15.80 11.35
N ASN A 12 -1.80 -15.42 12.12
CA ASN A 12 -1.47 -14.01 12.35
C ASN A 12 -1.01 -13.32 11.06
N SER A 13 -0.24 -14.02 10.22
CA SER A 13 0.17 -13.50 8.92
C SER A 13 -1.04 -13.32 7.98
N ALA A 14 -1.94 -14.29 7.90
CA ALA A 14 -3.17 -14.19 7.12
C ALA A 14 -4.03 -12.98 7.53
N ARG A 15 -4.24 -12.79 8.84
CA ARG A 15 -4.97 -11.64 9.39
C ARG A 15 -4.30 -10.31 9.01
N ARG A 16 -2.97 -10.23 9.05
CA ARG A 16 -2.24 -9.03 8.64
C ARG A 16 -2.43 -8.70 7.16
N LEU A 17 -2.43 -9.72 6.29
CA LEU A 17 -2.67 -9.53 4.86
C LEU A 17 -4.10 -9.05 4.60
N GLU A 18 -5.08 -9.63 5.30
CA GLU A 18 -6.49 -9.21 5.19
C GLU A 18 -6.70 -7.76 5.62
N VAL A 19 -6.04 -7.31 6.70
CA VAL A 19 -6.07 -5.90 7.12
C VAL A 19 -5.57 -4.96 6.02
N VAL A 20 -4.52 -5.35 5.30
CA VAL A 20 -3.99 -4.58 4.15
C VAL A 20 -5.02 -4.53 3.02
N ARG A 21 -5.54 -5.69 2.59
CA ARG A 21 -6.54 -5.76 1.51
C ARG A 21 -7.78 -4.94 1.81
N ASN A 22 -8.34 -5.09 3.01
CA ASN A 22 -9.54 -4.36 3.41
C ASN A 22 -9.31 -2.86 3.43
N CYS A 23 -8.15 -2.39 3.91
CA CYS A 23 -7.84 -0.97 3.90
C CYS A 23 -7.75 -0.41 2.47
N ILE A 24 -7.09 -1.12 1.55
CA ILE A 24 -7.01 -0.72 0.15
C ILE A 24 -8.42 -0.70 -0.47
N SER A 25 -9.22 -1.76 -0.27
CA SER A 25 -10.61 -1.82 -0.74
C SER A 25 -11.40 -0.61 -0.25
N TYR A 26 -11.30 -0.26 1.03
CA TYR A 26 -11.97 0.92 1.58
C TYR A 26 -11.49 2.23 0.97
N VAL A 27 -10.19 2.40 0.73
CA VAL A 27 -9.68 3.59 0.03
C VAL A 27 -10.31 3.71 -1.35
N PHE A 28 -10.28 2.64 -2.14
CA PHE A 28 -10.82 2.65 -3.49
C PHE A 28 -12.36 2.72 -3.52
N GLU A 29 -13.06 2.21 -2.51
CA GLU A 29 -14.52 2.38 -2.35
C GLU A 29 -14.92 3.74 -1.76
N ASN A 30 -13.96 4.63 -1.52
CA ASN A 30 -14.15 5.94 -0.90
C ASN A 30 -14.73 5.88 0.54
N LYS A 31 -14.49 4.77 1.24
CA LYS A 31 -14.82 4.54 2.66
C LYS A 31 -13.67 5.01 3.55
N MET A 32 -13.37 6.31 3.49
CA MET A 32 -12.14 6.87 4.06
C MET A 32 -12.11 6.85 5.59
N LEU A 33 -13.27 6.82 6.26
CA LEU A 33 -13.36 6.68 7.71
C LEU A 33 -12.90 5.29 8.17
N GLU A 34 -13.33 4.26 7.46
CA GLU A 34 -13.00 2.85 7.68
C GLU A 34 -11.52 2.61 7.37
N ALA A 35 -11.03 3.14 6.25
CA ALA A 35 -9.62 3.10 5.89
C ALA A 35 -8.75 3.72 6.99
N LYS A 36 -9.13 4.91 7.50
CA LYS A 36 -8.42 5.60 8.58
C LYS A 36 -8.38 4.79 9.88
N LYS A 37 -9.46 4.08 10.23
CA LYS A 37 -9.50 3.20 11.42
C LYS A 37 -8.51 2.04 11.30
N LEU A 38 -8.39 1.44 10.12
CA LEU A 38 -7.46 0.33 9.88
C LEU A 38 -6.01 0.77 9.68
N PHE A 39 -5.79 2.04 9.35
CA PHE A 39 -4.48 2.54 8.93
C PHE A 39 -3.32 2.24 9.91
N PRO A 40 -3.45 2.42 11.24
CA PRO A 40 -2.37 2.07 12.17
C PRO A 40 -2.03 0.57 12.16
N ALA A 41 -3.01 -0.30 11.92
CA ALA A 41 -2.80 -1.74 11.81
C ALA A 41 -2.11 -2.11 10.50
N VAL A 42 -2.44 -1.42 9.40
CA VAL A 42 -1.75 -1.55 8.10
C VAL A 42 -0.27 -1.20 8.24
N LEU A 43 0.07 -0.03 8.81
CA LEU A 43 1.47 0.37 8.99
C LEU A 43 2.27 -0.67 9.80
N ARG A 44 1.67 -1.24 10.87
CA ARG A 44 2.31 -2.34 11.61
C ARG A 44 2.45 -3.62 10.77
N ALA A 45 1.46 -3.94 9.95
CA ALA A 45 1.51 -5.10 9.08
C ALA A 45 2.61 -4.96 8.02
N MET A 46 2.84 -3.76 7.49
CA MET A 46 3.81 -3.45 6.44
C MET A 46 5.28 -3.64 6.84
N LYS A 47 5.59 -3.83 8.13
CA LYS A 47 6.91 -4.30 8.59
C LYS A 47 7.27 -5.70 8.10
N GLY A 48 6.28 -6.49 7.67
CA GLY A 48 6.48 -7.83 7.13
C GLY A 48 6.50 -7.81 5.60
N ARG A 49 7.47 -8.49 4.99
CA ARG A 49 7.62 -8.62 3.53
C ARG A 49 6.34 -9.06 2.82
N ALA A 50 5.62 -10.02 3.37
CA ALA A 50 4.38 -10.52 2.77
C ALA A 50 3.30 -9.42 2.65
N ALA A 51 3.20 -8.53 3.64
CA ALA A 51 2.25 -7.41 3.61
C ALA A 51 2.65 -6.37 2.56
N ARG A 52 3.95 -6.07 2.43
CA ARG A 52 4.48 -5.19 1.37
C ARG A 52 4.16 -5.73 -0.03
N ASN A 53 4.43 -7.01 -0.25
CA ASN A 53 4.07 -7.68 -1.51
C ASN A 53 2.55 -7.61 -1.76
N CYS A 54 1.74 -7.89 -0.73
CA CYS A 54 0.29 -7.79 -0.82
C CYS A 54 -0.16 -6.37 -1.22
N LEU A 55 0.40 -5.32 -0.62
CA LEU A 55 0.12 -3.94 -1.02
C LEU A 55 0.39 -3.73 -2.51
N THR A 56 1.60 -4.07 -2.99
CA THR A 56 1.96 -3.87 -4.40
C THR A 56 1.05 -4.63 -5.36
N GLN A 57 0.63 -5.85 -5.00
CA GLN A 57 -0.29 -6.67 -5.80
C GLN A 57 -1.68 -6.04 -5.88
N GLU A 58 -2.27 -5.66 -4.76
CA GLU A 58 -3.61 -5.06 -4.72
C GLU A 58 -3.65 -3.72 -5.47
N LEU A 59 -2.61 -2.89 -5.32
CA LEU A 59 -2.49 -1.63 -6.07
C LEU A 59 -2.37 -1.87 -7.58
N ASN A 60 -1.60 -2.88 -7.99
CA ASN A 60 -1.49 -3.25 -9.40
C ASN A 60 -2.83 -3.69 -10.00
N LEU A 61 -3.66 -4.44 -9.25
CA LEU A 61 -5.00 -4.82 -9.69
C LEU A 61 -5.88 -3.59 -9.96
N HIS A 62 -5.80 -2.57 -9.11
CA HIS A 62 -6.55 -1.33 -9.34
C HIS A 62 -6.02 -0.51 -10.53
N VAL A 63 -4.72 -0.53 -10.81
CA VAL A 63 -4.16 0.05 -12.04
C VAL A 63 -4.71 -0.67 -13.28
N GLN A 64 -4.71 -2.01 -13.27
CA GLN A 64 -5.25 -2.83 -14.36
C GLN A 64 -6.76 -2.60 -14.60
N GLN A 65 -7.49 -2.19 -13.56
CA GLN A 65 -8.90 -1.80 -13.62
C GLN A 65 -9.12 -0.34 -14.06
N ASN A 66 -8.08 0.36 -14.52
CA ASN A 66 -8.11 1.80 -14.87
C ASN A 66 -8.52 2.72 -13.71
N ARG A 67 -8.20 2.35 -12.47
CA ARG A 67 -8.55 3.12 -11.26
C ARG A 67 -7.37 3.91 -10.70
N ALA A 68 -6.40 4.27 -11.53
CA ALA A 68 -5.18 4.94 -11.10
C ALA A 68 -5.34 6.45 -10.85
N VAL A 69 -6.43 7.06 -11.32
CA VAL A 69 -6.76 8.46 -11.04
C VAL A 69 -7.58 8.51 -9.74
N LEU A 70 -7.01 9.15 -8.72
CA LEU A 70 -7.54 9.20 -7.37
C LEU A 70 -8.03 10.60 -7.00
N ASP A 71 -8.98 10.68 -6.08
CA ASP A 71 -9.25 11.94 -5.38
C ASP A 71 -8.12 12.31 -4.41
N HIS A 72 -8.20 13.50 -3.82
CA HIS A 72 -7.15 14.00 -2.92
C HIS A 72 -6.91 13.09 -1.71
N GLN A 73 -7.97 12.58 -1.09
CA GLN A 73 -7.87 11.81 0.15
C GLN A 73 -7.37 10.40 -0.12
N GLN A 74 -7.87 9.77 -1.18
CA GLN A 74 -7.39 8.49 -1.68
C GLN A 74 -5.90 8.57 -2.01
N PHE A 75 -5.51 9.59 -2.78
CA PHE A 75 -4.13 9.81 -3.17
C PHE A 75 -3.22 9.90 -1.94
N ASP A 76 -3.54 10.75 -0.96
CA ASP A 76 -2.72 10.91 0.24
C ASP A 76 -2.54 9.59 1.01
N PHE A 77 -3.58 8.76 1.09
CA PHE A 77 -3.50 7.42 1.70
C PHE A 77 -2.60 6.48 0.92
N ILE A 78 -2.74 6.43 -0.41
CA ILE A 78 -1.91 5.57 -1.26
C ILE A 78 -0.44 5.97 -1.18
N ILE A 79 -0.12 7.27 -1.26
CA ILE A 79 1.25 7.77 -1.10
C ILE A 79 1.83 7.36 0.26
N ARG A 80 1.05 7.49 1.34
CA ARG A 80 1.51 7.12 2.67
C ARG A 80 1.77 5.62 2.80
N MET A 81 0.97 4.76 2.18
CA MET A 81 1.23 3.32 2.14
C MET A 81 2.46 2.97 1.29
N MET A 82 2.63 3.61 0.14
CA MET A 82 3.81 3.42 -0.73
C MET A 82 5.10 3.84 -0.02
N ASN A 83 5.10 5.01 0.64
CA ASN A 83 6.25 5.48 1.42
C ASN A 83 6.57 4.56 2.60
N CYS A 84 5.56 4.08 3.34
CA CYS A 84 5.77 3.08 4.40
C CYS A 84 6.35 1.76 3.83
N CYS A 85 5.88 1.34 2.66
CA CYS A 85 6.40 0.16 1.98
C CYS A 85 7.90 0.28 1.70
N LEU A 86 8.35 1.43 1.20
CA LEU A 86 9.77 1.70 0.93
C LEU A 86 10.60 1.87 2.21
N GLN A 87 10.09 2.60 3.22
CA GLN A 87 10.81 2.85 4.48
C GLN A 87 11.03 1.58 5.31
N ASP A 88 10.07 0.66 5.30
CA ASP A 88 10.17 -0.60 6.07
C ASP A 88 10.86 -1.74 5.28
N CYS A 89 11.39 -1.47 4.08
CA CYS A 89 12.21 -2.43 3.35
C CYS A 89 13.51 -2.72 4.10
N THR A 90 13.96 -3.96 4.00
CA THR A 90 15.29 -4.40 4.43
C THR A 90 16.19 -4.51 3.20
N ALA A 91 17.51 -4.52 3.39
CA ALA A 91 18.46 -4.66 2.28
C ALA A 91 18.24 -5.91 1.39
N VAL A 92 17.54 -6.93 1.91
CA VAL A 92 17.25 -8.18 1.19
C VAL A 92 16.02 -8.05 0.28
N ASP A 93 15.09 -7.12 0.55
CA ASP A 93 13.85 -6.96 -0.22
C ASP A 93 13.63 -5.57 -0.81
N GLU A 94 14.51 -4.60 -0.52
CA GLU A 94 14.42 -3.22 -1.03
C GLU A 94 14.35 -3.20 -2.55
N HIS A 95 15.21 -3.94 -3.26
CA HIS A 95 15.23 -3.94 -4.72
C HIS A 95 13.96 -4.55 -5.31
N GLY A 96 13.41 -5.60 -4.68
CA GLY A 96 12.19 -6.25 -5.14
C GLY A 96 10.96 -5.38 -4.96
N ILE A 97 10.83 -4.74 -3.79
CA ILE A 97 9.71 -3.84 -3.51
C ILE A 97 9.81 -2.56 -4.33
N ALA A 98 10.98 -1.96 -4.45
CA ALA A 98 11.19 -0.76 -5.27
C ALA A 98 10.85 -1.04 -6.75
N ALA A 99 11.33 -2.18 -7.29
CA ALA A 99 10.99 -2.59 -8.64
C ALA A 99 9.48 -2.80 -8.85
N ALA A 100 8.79 -3.38 -7.86
CA ALA A 100 7.33 -3.57 -7.92
C ALA A 100 6.55 -2.25 -7.81
N LEU A 101 7.08 -1.26 -7.06
CA LEU A 101 6.44 0.05 -6.89
C LEU A 101 6.67 0.99 -8.08
N LEU A 102 7.77 0.85 -8.82
CA LEU A 102 8.12 1.74 -9.94
C LEU A 102 6.98 1.94 -10.97
N PRO A 103 6.32 0.88 -11.51
CA PRO A 103 5.19 1.08 -12.40
C PRO A 103 3.98 1.70 -11.70
N LEU A 104 3.79 1.43 -10.40
CA LEU A 104 2.66 1.94 -9.62
C LEU A 104 2.77 3.44 -9.35
N VAL A 105 3.95 3.92 -8.95
CA VAL A 105 4.18 5.35 -8.69
C VAL A 105 4.08 6.19 -9.97
N THR A 106 4.29 5.57 -11.13
CA THR A 106 4.12 6.19 -12.45
C THR A 106 2.65 6.19 -12.89
N ALA A 107 1.87 5.19 -12.48
CA ALA A 107 0.46 5.08 -12.85
C ALA A 107 -0.46 5.95 -11.99
N PHE A 108 -0.30 5.93 -10.66
CA PHE A 108 -1.19 6.62 -9.75
C PHE A 108 -1.03 8.14 -9.81
N CYS A 109 -2.15 8.86 -9.90
CA CYS A 109 -2.15 10.31 -9.94
C CYS A 109 -3.42 10.91 -9.34
N ARG A 110 -3.38 12.22 -9.08
CA ARG A 110 -4.57 13.04 -8.79
C ARG A 110 -4.60 14.28 -9.67
N LYS A 111 -5.79 14.78 -9.95
CA LYS A 111 -5.98 16.08 -10.63
C LYS A 111 -6.05 17.19 -9.58
N LEU A 112 -5.23 18.23 -9.71
CA LEU A 112 -5.24 19.37 -8.78
C LEU A 112 -6.11 20.51 -9.31
N SER A 113 -6.04 20.76 -10.62
CA SER A 113 -6.82 21.77 -11.33
C SER A 113 -6.88 21.40 -12.82
N PRO A 114 -7.65 22.11 -13.66
CA PRO A 114 -7.69 21.84 -15.10
C PRO A 114 -6.28 21.84 -15.71
N GLY A 115 -5.89 20.72 -16.33
CA GLY A 115 -4.57 20.55 -16.94
C GLY A 115 -3.43 20.23 -15.97
N ILE A 116 -3.64 20.28 -14.65
CA ILE A 116 -2.60 19.98 -13.65
C ILE A 116 -2.87 18.61 -13.02
N THR A 117 -1.94 17.68 -13.27
CA THR A 117 -1.95 16.32 -12.71
C THR A 117 -0.70 16.12 -11.87
N GLN A 118 -0.86 15.65 -10.63
CA GLN A 118 0.22 15.25 -9.76
C GLN A 118 0.31 13.74 -9.73
N PHE A 119 1.47 13.20 -10.11
CA PHE A 119 1.72 11.77 -10.11
C PHE A 119 2.35 11.32 -8.80
N ALA A 120 2.16 10.05 -8.45
CA ALA A 120 2.65 9.52 -7.19
C ALA A 120 4.19 9.58 -7.07
N TYR A 121 4.94 9.42 -8.17
CA TYR A 121 6.40 9.53 -8.17
C TYR A 121 6.93 10.90 -7.69
N SER A 122 6.13 11.98 -7.73
CA SER A 122 6.55 13.29 -7.20
C SER A 122 6.39 13.42 -5.68
N CYS A 123 5.70 12.45 -5.05
CA CYS A 123 5.37 12.46 -3.62
C CYS A 123 5.88 11.20 -2.89
N VAL A 124 6.27 10.18 -3.65
CA VAL A 124 6.95 9.00 -3.13
C VAL A 124 8.43 9.32 -3.05
N GLN A 125 8.96 9.21 -1.83
CA GLN A 125 10.30 9.61 -1.38
C GLN A 125 10.56 11.13 -1.30
N ASP A 126 10.27 11.69 -0.12
CA ASP A 126 11.13 12.69 0.50
C ASP A 126 11.92 11.92 1.57
N HIS A 127 13.25 11.86 1.46
CA HIS A 127 14.11 11.17 2.44
C HIS A 127 15.07 12.23 2.99
N VAL A 128 14.89 12.54 4.28
CA VAL A 128 15.94 13.13 5.11
C VAL A 128 16.81 11.99 5.62
#